data_AF-V8R7A2-F1
#
_entry.id   AF-V8R7A2-F1
#
_cell.length_a   1.000
_cell.length_b   1.000
_cell.length_c   1.000
_cell.angle_alpha   90.00
_cell.angle_beta   90.00
_cell.angle_gamma   90.00
#
_symmetry.space_group_name_H-M   'P 1'
#
loop_
_entity.id
_entity.type
_entity.pdbx_description
1 polymer ?
#
loop_
_entity_poly.entity_id
_entity_poly.type
_entity_poly.pdbx_seq_one_letter_code
_entity_poly.pdbx_strand_id
1 'polypeptide(L)'
;MKLKTLKPLYLGGQTLTEGRPFETIEQHGRELIQKGYAELDTSDDEPVVILENEAAPAAEALTSAALITAGPAEKASGPGKKKDK
;
A
#
# COMPACT_ATOMS: atom_id res chain seq x y z
N MET A 1 -11.26 9.50 -4.52
CA MET A 1 -12.30 9.14 -5.52
C MET A 1 -13.56 8.79 -4.77
N LYS A 2 -14.61 9.57 -4.98
CA LYS A 2 -15.90 9.42 -4.27
C LYS A 2 -16.81 8.43 -4.98
N LEU A 3 -17.28 7.43 -4.24
CA LEU A 3 -18.08 6.32 -4.73
C LEU A 3 -19.25 6.04 -3.79
N LYS A 4 -20.25 5.33 -4.31
CA LYS A 4 -21.39 4.81 -3.55
C LYS A 4 -21.43 3.30 -3.66
N THR A 5 -21.68 2.61 -2.55
CA THR A 5 -21.75 1.15 -2.52
C THR A 5 -22.99 0.64 -3.27
N LEU A 6 -22.81 -0.37 -4.12
CA LEU A 6 -23.92 -1.12 -4.73
C LEU A 6 -24.24 -2.41 -3.98
N LYS A 7 -23.26 -2.92 -3.22
CA LYS A 7 -23.32 -4.12 -2.38
C LYS A 7 -22.72 -3.82 -1.01
N PRO A 8 -23.00 -4.61 0.03
CA PRO A 8 -22.34 -4.48 1.31
C PRO A 8 -20.81 -4.62 1.18
N LEU A 9 -20.07 -3.63 1.67
CA LEU A 9 -18.61 -3.56 1.60
C LEU A 9 -18.01 -3.30 2.97
N TYR A 10 -16.98 -4.05 3.35
CA TYR A 10 -16.26 -3.82 4.60
C TYR A 10 -15.04 -2.94 4.34
N LEU A 11 -15.08 -1.70 4.82
CA LEU A 11 -14.07 -0.68 4.58
C LEU A 11 -13.76 0.06 5.90
N GLY A 12 -12.49 0.31 6.19
CA GLY A 12 -12.09 1.11 7.36
C GLY A 12 -12.58 0.53 8.70
N GLY A 13 -12.77 -0.78 8.80
CA GLY A 13 -13.27 -1.43 10.02
C GLY A 13 -14.81 -1.44 10.16
N GLN A 14 -15.55 -0.98 9.16
CA GLN A 14 -17.01 -0.91 9.19
C GLN A 14 -17.64 -1.53 7.93
N THR A 15 -18.77 -2.20 8.09
CA THR A 15 -19.61 -2.63 6.97
C THR A 15 -20.48 -1.47 6.48
N LEU A 16 -20.20 -0.99 5.28
CA LEU A 16 -21.06 -0.08 4.54
C LEU A 16 -22.14 -0.89 3.82
N THR A 17 -23.40 -0.63 4.17
CA THR A 17 -24.56 -1.16 3.45
C THR A 17 -24.67 -0.53 2.06
N GLU A 18 -25.55 -1.06 1.21
CA GLU A 18 -25.83 -0.50 -0.11
C GLU A 18 -26.27 0.97 -0.02
N GLY A 19 -25.83 1.77 -0.98
CA GLY A 19 -26.14 3.18 -1.11
C GLY A 19 -25.37 4.11 -0.18
N ARG A 20 -24.30 3.66 0.48
CA ARG A 20 -23.48 4.49 1.36
C ARG A 20 -22.34 5.16 0.59
N PRO A 21 -22.14 6.47 0.74
CA PRO A 21 -21.02 7.18 0.13
C PRO A 21 -19.71 6.87 0.89
N PHE A 22 -18.63 6.70 0.15
CA PHE A 22 -17.29 6.54 0.67
C PHE A 22 -16.26 7.08 -0.32
N GLU A 23 -15.07 7.37 0.17
CA GLU A 23 -13.96 7.84 -0.64
C GLU A 23 -12.79 6.86 -0.56
N THR A 24 -12.17 6.56 -1.70
CA THR A 24 -11.00 5.68 -1.79
C THR A 24 -10.02 6.19 -2.86
N ILE A 25 -8.83 5.60 -2.95
CA ILE A 25 -7.86 5.90 -4.01
C ILE A 25 -8.39 5.50 -5.39
N GLU A 26 -7.94 6.18 -6.44
CA GLU A 26 -8.48 5.99 -7.80
C GLU A 26 -8.33 4.56 -8.33
N GLN A 27 -7.20 3.90 -8.06
CA GLN A 27 -6.95 2.51 -8.49
C GLN A 27 -7.97 1.53 -7.89
N HIS A 28 -8.17 1.62 -6.57
CA HIS A 28 -9.16 0.81 -5.86
C HIS A 28 -10.57 1.13 -6.37
N GLY A 29 -10.89 2.41 -6.53
CA GLY A 29 -12.21 2.84 -6.98
C GLY A 29 -12.59 2.27 -8.35
N ARG A 30 -11.66 2.29 -9.31
CA ARG A 30 -11.85 1.68 -10.64
C ARG A 30 -12.11 0.16 -10.56
N GLU A 31 -11.39 -0.54 -9.69
CA GLU A 31 -11.57 -1.98 -9.48
C GLU A 31 -12.98 -2.30 -8.94
N LEU A 32 -13.44 -1.53 -7.95
CA LEU A 32 -14.79 -1.70 -7.38
C LEU A 32 -15.90 -1.45 -8.40
N ILE A 33 -15.73 -0.44 -9.26
CA ILE A 33 -16.67 -0.17 -10.35
C ILE A 33 -16.67 -1.33 -11.35
N GLN A 34 -15.50 -1.81 -11.77
CA GLN A 34 -15.39 -2.90 -12.75
C GLN A 34 -16.04 -4.21 -12.25
N LYS A 35 -15.90 -4.48 -10.95
CA LYS A 35 -16.50 -5.65 -10.30
C LYS A 35 -17.99 -5.47 -9.95
N GLY A 36 -18.55 -4.28 -10.13
CA GLY A 36 -19.95 -3.97 -9.79
C GLY A 36 -20.23 -4.04 -8.28
N TYR A 37 -19.28 -3.55 -7.47
CA TYR A 37 -19.45 -3.36 -6.03
C TYR A 37 -19.76 -1.91 -5.66
N ALA A 38 -19.39 -0.96 -6.49
CA ALA A 38 -19.63 0.46 -6.28
C ALA A 38 -19.85 1.20 -7.61
N GLU A 39 -20.40 2.41 -7.52
CA GLU A 39 -20.55 3.34 -8.63
C GLU A 39 -20.05 4.73 -8.24
N LEU A 40 -19.87 5.60 -9.23
CA LEU A 40 -19.37 6.96 -9.01
C LEU A 40 -20.45 7.80 -8.33
N ASP A 41 -20.13 8.39 -7.17
CA ASP A 41 -21.10 9.21 -6.45
C ASP A 41 -20.96 10.67 -6.87
N THR A 42 -22.03 11.21 -7.48
CA THR A 42 -22.13 12.61 -7.89
C THR A 42 -22.88 13.47 -6.87
N SER A 43 -23.33 12.87 -5.77
CA SER A 43 -24.03 13.56 -4.69
C SER A 43 -23.06 14.41 -3.88
N ASP A 44 -23.55 15.47 -3.23
CA ASP A 44 -22.75 16.30 -2.32
C ASP A 44 -22.62 15.68 -0.90
N ASP A 45 -23.11 14.46 -0.71
CA ASP A 45 -23.17 13.78 0.60
C ASP A 45 -21.78 13.54 1.20
N GLU A 46 -21.62 13.69 2.52
CA GLU A 46 -20.32 13.47 3.14
C GLU A 46 -19.95 11.96 3.13
N PRO A 47 -18.73 11.58 2.71
CA PRO A 47 -18.33 10.18 2.70
C PRO A 47 -18.26 9.64 4.12
N VAL A 48 -18.89 8.50 4.37
CA VAL A 48 -18.91 7.86 5.69
C VAL A 48 -17.52 7.33 6.06
N VAL A 49 -16.74 6.93 5.06
CA VAL A 49 -15.37 6.40 5.21
C VAL A 49 -14.49 7.01 4.13
N ILE A 50 -13.31 7.46 4.53
CA ILE A 50 -12.27 7.99 3.64
C ILE A 50 -11.06 7.07 3.76
N LEU A 51 -10.74 6.34 2.70
CA LEU A 51 -9.58 5.45 2.59
C LEU A 51 -8.50 6.14 1.76
N GLU A 52 -7.75 7.03 2.41
CA GLU A 52 -6.57 7.66 1.83
C GLU A 52 -5.36 6.74 2.06
N ASN A 53 -4.93 6.05 1.00
CA ASN A 53 -3.69 5.29 0.93
C ASN A 53 -3.46 4.31 2.11
N GLU A 54 -4.20 3.20 2.12
CA GLU A 54 -3.68 1.96 2.72
C GLU A 54 -2.69 1.32 1.73
N ALA A 55 -1.57 2.00 1.49
CA ALA A 55 -0.36 1.24 1.21
C ALA A 55 -0.15 0.40 2.46
N ALA A 56 -0.55 -0.88 2.37
CA ALA A 56 -0.38 -1.86 3.42
C ALA A 56 0.91 -1.53 4.20
N PRO A 57 0.90 -1.43 5.54
CA PRO A 57 2.16 -1.36 6.25
C PRO A 57 2.97 -2.50 5.68
N ALA A 58 4.17 -2.19 5.20
CA ALA A 58 5.09 -3.14 4.63
C ALA A 58 5.29 -4.28 5.64
N ALA A 59 4.38 -5.25 5.64
CA ALA A 59 4.48 -6.50 6.34
C ALA A 59 5.46 -7.27 5.48
N GLU A 60 6.72 -6.90 5.69
CA GLU A 60 7.90 -7.66 5.39
C GLU A 60 7.90 -8.13 3.94
N ALA A 61 8.33 -7.23 3.07
CA ALA A 61 8.88 -7.62 1.78
C ALA A 61 10.09 -8.53 2.02
N LEU A 62 9.84 -9.81 2.35
CA LEU A 62 10.72 -10.95 2.15
C LEU A 62 10.89 -11.15 0.64
N THR A 63 11.39 -10.11 -0.03
CA THR A 63 11.84 -10.23 -1.39
C THR A 63 13.15 -10.99 -1.33
N SER A 64 13.26 -12.06 -2.11
CA SER A 64 14.47 -12.88 -2.22
C SER A 64 15.71 -12.08 -2.66
N ALA A 65 15.57 -10.78 -2.97
CA ALA A 65 16.65 -9.84 -3.22
C ALA A 65 17.52 -9.53 -2.00
N ALA A 66 17.00 -9.68 -0.77
CA ALA A 66 17.79 -9.43 0.45
C ALA A 66 18.89 -10.48 0.72
N LEU A 67 18.87 -11.63 0.03
CA LEU A 67 19.91 -12.67 0.16
C LEU A 67 21.16 -12.41 -0.68
N ILE A 68 21.14 -11.42 -1.59
CA ILE A 68 22.16 -11.30 -2.65
C ILE A 68 23.26 -10.28 -2.27
N THR A 69 23.09 -9.49 -1.21
CA THR A 69 24.09 -8.49 -0.75
C THR A 69 24.76 -8.84 0.57
N ALA A 70 24.89 -10.13 0.92
CA ALA A 70 25.88 -10.60 1.89
C ALA A 70 27.16 -11.02 1.14
N GLY A 71 27.75 -10.07 0.41
CA GLY A 71 29.17 -10.15 0.07
C GLY A 71 29.99 -9.76 1.30
N PRO A 72 31.05 -10.49 1.68
CA PRO A 72 31.87 -10.13 2.83
C PRO A 72 32.70 -8.89 2.47
N ALA A 73 32.42 -7.78 3.13
CA ALA A 73 33.31 -6.62 3.16
C ALA A 73 33.40 -6.14 4.61
N GLU A 74 34.42 -6.60 5.33
CA GLU A 74 34.91 -5.89 6.51
C GLU A 74 36.34 -5.41 6.25
N LYS A 75 36.56 -4.18 6.68
CA LYS A 75 37.62 -3.26 6.29
C LYS A 75 38.50 -2.99 7.51
N ALA A 76 39.80 -2.78 7.25
CA ALA A 76 40.73 -1.90 7.96
C ALA A 76 41.47 -2.41 9.22
N SER A 77 42.82 -2.43 9.12
CA SER A 77 43.74 -1.60 9.93
C SER A 77 45.21 -1.81 9.50
N GLY A 78 45.93 -0.76 9.08
CA GLY A 78 47.37 -0.79 8.72
C GLY A 78 48.31 -0.83 9.94
N PRO A 79 49.55 -0.29 9.92
CA PRO A 79 50.50 0.05 8.83
C PRO A 79 51.90 -0.58 9.05
N GLY A 80 52.84 -0.55 8.08
CA GLY A 80 54.27 -0.65 8.43
C GLY A 80 55.26 -1.26 7.41
N LYS A 81 56.00 -0.39 6.74
CA LYS A 81 57.47 -0.37 6.63
C LYS A 81 58.24 -1.70 6.34
N LYS A 82 58.93 -1.64 5.19
CA LYS A 82 60.38 -1.87 4.96
C LYS A 82 60.85 -3.24 4.42
N LYS A 83 61.52 -3.10 3.27
CA LYS A 83 62.88 -3.54 2.91
C LYS A 83 63.11 -5.01 2.53
N ASP A 84 63.51 -5.14 1.26
CA ASP A 84 64.67 -5.85 0.72
C ASP A 84 65.12 -7.16 1.39
N LYS A 85 65.14 -8.23 0.59
CA LYS A 85 66.38 -8.95 0.27
C LYS A 85 66.25 -9.73 -1.04
#